data_AF-A0A3D6ER71-F1
#
_entry.id   AF-A0A3D6ER71-F1
#
_cell.length_a   1.000
_cell.length_b   1.000
_cell.length_c   1.000
_cell.angle_alpha   90.00
_cell.angle_beta   90.00
_cell.angle_gamma   90.00
#
_symmetry.space_group_name_H-M   'P 1'
#
loop_
_entity.id
_entity.type
_entity.pdbx_description
1 polymer ?
#
loop_
_entity_poly.entity_id
_entity_poly.type
_entity_poly.pdbx_seq_one_letter_code
_entity_poly.pdbx_strand_id
1 'polypeptide(L)'
;MKDEILSIELYNKAERITTTMEVIQVSENVFRATENDLFIEDLTVGTEFETLINEVGKHELVRIVKKSEFITRQFLWPANINIYSYKNWGDEIMKHGGFWQIDFGSVVTINLPKDSTLNLDILFKEIGLNI
;
A
#
# COMPACT_ATOMS: atom_id res chain seq x y z
N MET A 1 16.66 8.53 15.81
CA MET A 1 16.76 7.08 15.51
C MET A 1 16.32 6.91 14.07
N LYS A 2 16.97 6.03 13.33
CA LYS A 2 16.54 5.68 11.98
C LYS A 2 15.45 4.62 12.16
N ASP A 3 14.26 4.87 11.66
CA ASP A 3 13.17 3.90 11.73
C ASP A 3 13.63 2.60 11.05
N GLU A 4 13.65 1.50 11.80
CA GLU A 4 14.07 0.20 11.29
C GLU A 4 12.90 -0.44 10.54
N ILE A 5 13.15 -0.80 9.28
CA ILE A 5 12.20 -1.55 8.46
C ILE A 5 12.37 -3.03 8.81
N LEU A 6 11.28 -3.67 9.19
CA LEU A 6 11.18 -5.07 9.54
C LEU A 6 10.24 -5.77 8.56
N SER A 7 10.45 -7.06 8.37
CA SER A 7 9.53 -7.90 7.61
C SER A 7 8.74 -8.76 8.59
N ILE A 8 7.40 -8.72 8.50
CA ILE A 8 6.51 -9.54 9.32
C ILE A 8 5.66 -10.47 8.45
N GLU A 9 5.35 -11.66 8.97
CA GLU A 9 4.33 -12.53 8.39
C GLU A 9 2.96 -12.20 8.99
N LEU A 10 2.04 -11.73 8.16
CA LEU A 10 0.69 -11.36 8.54
C LEU A 10 -0.31 -12.42 8.08
N TYR A 11 -1.02 -13.03 9.02
CA TYR A 11 -2.04 -14.02 8.75
C TYR A 11 -3.43 -13.38 8.70
N ASN A 12 -4.08 -13.45 7.55
CA ASN A 12 -5.47 -13.08 7.37
C ASN A 12 -6.36 -14.31 7.60
N LYS A 13 -7.13 -14.31 8.69
CA LYS A 13 -8.04 -15.40 9.06
C LYS A 13 -9.19 -15.61 8.08
N ALA A 14 -9.71 -14.54 7.48
CA ALA A 14 -10.87 -14.61 6.58
C ALA A 14 -10.49 -15.37 5.30
N GLU A 15 -9.36 -14.99 4.70
CA GLU A 15 -8.86 -15.58 3.46
C GLU A 15 -7.96 -16.80 3.68
N ARG A 16 -7.60 -17.09 4.94
CA ARG A 16 -6.68 -18.16 5.34
C ARG A 16 -5.33 -18.10 4.62
N ILE A 17 -4.85 -16.88 4.37
CA ILE A 17 -3.59 -16.61 3.68
C ILE A 17 -2.59 -15.97 4.64
N THR A 18 -1.29 -16.21 4.42
CA THR A 18 -0.21 -15.46 5.06
C THR A 18 0.49 -14.64 4.01
N THR A 19 0.63 -13.34 4.25
CA THR A 19 1.48 -12.44 3.47
C THR A 19 2.72 -12.07 4.26
N THR A 20 3.76 -11.66 3.54
CA THR A 20 4.91 -10.98 4.13
C THR A 20 4.77 -9.50 3.82
N MET A 21 4.94 -8.65 4.82
CA MET A 21 4.86 -7.20 4.68
C MET A 21 6.07 -6.51 5.31
N GLU A 22 6.60 -5.49 4.65
CA GLU A 22 7.54 -4.54 5.23
C GLU A 22 6.82 -3.49 6.09
N VAL A 23 7.33 -3.28 7.30
CA VAL A 23 6.75 -2.40 8.31
C VAL A 23 7.81 -1.65 9.11
N ILE A 24 7.42 -0.55 9.74
CA ILE A 24 8.19 0.12 10.78
C ILE A 24 7.58 -0.23 12.14
N GLN A 25 8.38 -0.69 13.10
CA GLN A 25 7.89 -0.90 14.46
C GLN A 25 7.70 0.44 15.18
N VAL A 26 6.46 0.72 15.61
CA VAL A 26 6.10 1.92 16.37
C VAL A 26 6.15 1.64 17.87
N SER A 27 5.76 0.43 18.28
CA SER A 27 5.88 -0.09 19.66
C SER A 27 5.83 -1.63 19.62
N GLU A 28 5.88 -2.31 20.77
CA GLU A 28 5.99 -3.78 20.90
C GLU A 28 5.09 -4.55 19.91
N ASN A 29 3.82 -4.16 19.78
CA ASN A 29 2.84 -4.83 18.91
C ASN A 29 2.19 -3.92 17.87
N VAL A 30 2.70 -2.70 17.71
CA VAL A 30 2.14 -1.70 16.79
C VAL A 30 3.15 -1.42 15.69
N PHE A 31 2.67 -1.53 14.47
CA PHE A 31 3.47 -1.42 13.25
C PHE A 31 2.87 -0.36 12.34
N ARG A 32 3.71 0.31 11.55
CA ARG A 32 3.30 1.19 10.46
C ARG A 32 3.62 0.54 9.13
N ALA A 33 2.64 0.38 8.27
CA ALA A 33 2.81 -0.20 6.94
C ALA A 33 3.70 0.71 6.07
N THR A 34 4.73 0.15 5.43
CA THR A 34 5.55 0.86 4.43
C THR A 34 5.11 0.60 2.99
N GLU A 35 4.22 -0.37 2.81
CA GLU A 35 3.61 -0.77 1.54
C GLU A 35 2.11 -1.05 1.74
N ASN A 36 1.39 -1.38 0.66
CA ASN A 36 -0.02 -1.77 0.74
C ASN A 36 -0.13 -3.30 0.82
N ASP A 37 -0.95 -3.81 1.73
CA ASP A 37 -1.30 -5.22 1.74
C ASP A 37 -2.27 -5.53 0.60
N LEU A 38 -2.05 -6.67 -0.06
CA LEU A 38 -2.85 -7.12 -1.19
C LEU A 38 -4.20 -7.74 -0.80
N PHE A 39 -4.34 -8.21 0.44
CA PHE A 39 -5.49 -8.99 0.90
C PHE A 39 -6.18 -8.37 2.12
N ILE A 40 -5.63 -7.28 2.67
CA ILE A 40 -6.23 -6.52 3.77
C ILE A 40 -6.33 -5.05 3.35
N GLU A 41 -7.50 -4.67 2.84
CA GLU A 41 -7.76 -3.35 2.21
C GLU A 41 -7.42 -2.15 3.10
N ASP A 42 -7.57 -2.27 4.43
CA ASP A 42 -7.29 -1.18 5.37
C ASP A 42 -5.78 -0.95 5.62
N LEU A 43 -4.93 -1.91 5.23
CA LEU A 43 -3.47 -1.84 5.43
C LEU A 43 -2.77 -1.23 4.23
N THR A 44 -3.02 0.06 4.02
CA THR A 44 -2.33 0.90 3.03
C THR A 44 -1.07 1.55 3.62
N VAL A 45 -0.19 2.08 2.76
CA VAL A 45 1.00 2.84 3.18
C VAL A 45 0.67 3.87 4.26
N GLY A 46 1.43 3.87 5.36
CA GLY A 46 1.29 4.82 6.47
C GLY A 46 0.22 4.48 7.49
N THR A 47 -0.60 3.44 7.26
CA THR A 47 -1.53 2.92 8.28
C THR A 47 -0.73 2.36 9.46
N GLU A 48 -1.14 2.70 10.69
CA GLU A 48 -0.63 2.07 11.91
C GLU A 48 -1.64 1.06 12.45
N PHE A 49 -1.17 -0.13 12.79
CA PHE A 49 -2.02 -1.24 13.17
C PHE A 49 -1.39 -2.07 14.29
N GLU A 50 -2.26 -2.68 15.09
CA GLU A 50 -1.90 -3.54 16.21
C GLU A 50 -2.05 -5.00 15.80
N THR A 51 -1.10 -5.83 16.20
CA THR A 51 -1.13 -7.28 15.94
C THR A 51 -0.94 -8.09 17.21
N LEU A 52 -1.28 -9.38 17.15
CA LEU A 52 -0.89 -10.38 18.13
C LEU A 52 -0.26 -11.58 17.42
N ILE A 53 0.68 -12.24 18.10
CA ILE A 53 1.27 -13.48 17.59
C ILE A 53 0.33 -14.65 17.92
N ASN A 54 -0.01 -15.46 16.92
CA ASN A 54 -0.85 -16.64 17.09
C ASN A 54 -0.05 -17.88 17.49
N GLU A 55 -0.74 -19.01 17.69
CA GLU A 55 -0.14 -20.27 18.15
C GLU A 55 0.95 -20.83 17.23
N VAL A 56 0.99 -20.38 15.96
CA VAL A 56 2.00 -20.78 14.97
C VAL A 56 3.07 -19.72 14.73
N GLY A 57 3.13 -18.67 15.56
CA GLY A 57 4.18 -17.65 15.51
C GLY A 57 3.96 -16.54 14.49
N LYS A 58 2.76 -16.40 13.91
CA LYS A 58 2.45 -15.37 12.89
C LYS A 58 1.68 -14.20 13.48
N HIS A 59 1.89 -13.01 12.93
CA HIS A 59 1.12 -11.84 13.32
C HIS A 59 -0.31 -11.94 12.80
N GLU A 60 -1.28 -11.57 13.62
CA GLU A 60 -2.68 -11.44 13.25
C GLU A 60 -3.14 -10.02 13.54
N LEU A 61 -3.79 -9.38 12.57
CA LEU A 61 -4.34 -8.04 12.74
C LEU A 61 -5.42 -8.05 13.83
N VAL A 62 -5.24 -7.19 14.84
CA VAL A 62 -6.24 -6.95 15.89
C VAL A 62 -7.13 -5.77 15.49
N ARG A 63 -6.50 -4.63 15.15
CA ARG A 63 -7.20 -3.40 14.77
C ARG A 63 -6.27 -2.41 14.09
N ILE A 64 -6.89 -1.45 13.39
CA ILE A 64 -6.22 -0.22 12.94
C ILE A 64 -6.14 0.76 14.13
N VAL A 65 -4.93 1.21 14.43
CA VAL A 65 -4.64 2.21 15.47
C VAL A 65 -4.73 3.62 14.88
N LYS A 66 -4.20 3.81 13.66
CA LYS A 66 -4.24 5.07 12.94
C LYS A 66 -4.42 4.80 11.45
N LYS A 67 -5.41 5.46 10.84
CA LYS A 67 -5.60 5.41 9.39
C LYS A 67 -4.49 6.18 8.66
N SER A 68 -4.22 5.76 7.43
CA SER A 68 -3.31 6.48 6.55
C SER A 68 -3.73 7.94 6.34
N GLU A 69 -2.71 8.81 6.18
CA GLU A 69 -2.90 10.19 5.72
C GLU A 69 -2.93 10.31 4.20
N PHE A 70 -2.77 9.19 3.48
CA PHE A 70 -2.88 9.12 2.04
C PHE A 70 -4.33 8.83 1.60
N ILE A 71 -4.68 9.33 0.43
CA ILE A 71 -5.82 8.88 -0.37
C ILE A 71 -5.32 7.76 -1.25
N THR A 72 -5.92 6.58 -1.11
CA THR A 72 -5.56 5.39 -1.87
C THR A 72 -6.51 5.18 -3.05
N ARG A 73 -5.94 4.83 -4.20
CA ARG A 73 -6.64 4.41 -5.42
C ARG A 73 -6.00 3.11 -5.90
N GLN A 74 -6.82 2.07 -6.06
CA GLN A 74 -6.38 0.79 -6.60
C GLN A 74 -7.19 0.46 -7.85
N PHE A 75 -6.52 -0.03 -8.89
CA PHE A 75 -7.16 -0.42 -10.13
C PHE A 75 -6.32 -1.45 -10.90
N LEU A 76 -6.97 -2.20 -11.79
CA LEU A 76 -6.30 -3.06 -12.74
C LEU A 76 -5.81 -2.23 -13.93
N TRP A 77 -4.53 -2.36 -14.24
CA TRP A 77 -3.95 -1.73 -15.41
C TRP A 77 -4.44 -2.39 -16.70
N PRO A 78 -4.94 -1.62 -17.66
CA PRO A 78 -5.36 -2.15 -18.95
C PRO A 78 -4.18 -2.75 -19.72
N ALA A 79 -4.34 -3.99 -20.18
CA ALA A 79 -3.29 -4.72 -20.91
C ALA A 79 -2.87 -4.05 -22.24
N ASN A 80 -3.68 -3.12 -22.76
CA ASN A 80 -3.43 -2.36 -23.98
C ASN A 80 -2.58 -1.09 -23.76
N ILE A 81 -2.23 -0.75 -22.51
CA ILE A 81 -1.40 0.42 -22.21
C ILE A 81 0.05 -0.02 -21.93
N ASN A 82 1.00 0.65 -22.56
CA ASN A 82 2.42 0.32 -22.51
C ASN A 82 3.00 0.37 -21.08
N ILE A 83 3.56 -0.75 -20.64
CA ILE A 83 4.27 -0.97 -19.37
C ILE A 83 5.44 0.01 -19.13
N TYR A 84 6.11 0.51 -20.17
CA TYR A 84 7.19 1.50 -19.97
C TYR A 84 6.68 2.87 -19.51
N SER A 85 5.38 3.15 -19.66
CA SER A 85 4.78 4.38 -19.14
C SER A 85 4.78 4.42 -17.62
N TYR A 86 4.75 3.26 -16.95
CA TYR A 86 4.66 3.15 -15.49
C TYR A 86 5.74 3.94 -14.76
N LYS A 87 6.99 3.89 -15.25
CA LYS A 87 8.11 4.50 -14.54
C LYS A 87 7.96 6.02 -14.45
N ASN A 88 7.59 6.66 -15.55
CA ASN A 88 7.41 8.11 -15.58
C ASN A 88 6.27 8.55 -14.65
N TRP A 89 5.21 7.74 -14.54
CA TRP A 89 4.09 8.02 -13.64
C TRP A 89 4.46 7.80 -12.17
N GLY A 90 5.14 6.70 -11.86
CA GLY A 90 5.67 6.45 -10.53
C GLY A 90 6.56 7.59 -10.06
N ASP A 91 7.48 8.05 -10.93
CA ASP A 91 8.35 9.19 -10.66
C ASP A 91 7.54 10.47 -10.42
N GLU A 92 6.50 10.74 -11.22
CA GLU A 92 5.65 11.92 -11.03
C GLU A 92 4.87 11.84 -9.71
N ILE A 93 4.22 10.71 -9.41
CA ILE A 93 3.52 10.47 -8.14
C ILE A 93 4.46 10.70 -6.95
N MET A 94 5.68 10.17 -7.03
CA MET A 94 6.68 10.32 -5.98
C MET A 94 7.17 11.76 -5.80
N LYS A 95 7.24 12.58 -6.86
CA LYS A 95 7.55 14.02 -6.74
C LYS A 95 6.51 14.78 -5.93
N HIS A 96 5.26 14.33 -5.94
CA HIS A 96 4.17 14.91 -5.14
C HIS A 96 4.03 14.24 -3.76
N GLY A 97 5.07 13.53 -3.30
CA GLY A 97 5.08 12.84 -2.00
C GLY A 97 4.20 11.59 -1.95
N GLY A 98 3.74 11.10 -3.10
CA GLY A 98 2.95 9.88 -3.20
C GLY A 98 3.78 8.61 -3.26
N PHE A 99 3.08 7.48 -3.15
CA PHE A 99 3.62 6.14 -3.31
C PHE A 99 2.86 5.42 -4.41
N TRP A 100 3.58 4.55 -5.11
CA TRP A 100 3.02 3.73 -6.16
C TRP A 100 3.52 2.29 -5.98
N GLN A 101 2.62 1.33 -6.14
CA GLN A 101 2.89 -0.09 -5.99
C GLN A 101 2.25 -0.83 -7.17
N ILE A 102 2.99 -1.80 -7.72
CA ILE A 102 2.47 -2.72 -8.73
C ILE A 102 2.58 -4.13 -8.19
N ASP A 103 1.43 -4.77 -8.05
CA ASP A 103 1.31 -6.17 -7.66
C ASP A 103 0.89 -7.01 -8.86
N PHE A 104 1.46 -8.22 -8.96
CA PHE A 104 1.20 -9.18 -10.05
C PHE A 104 1.31 -8.57 -11.47
N GLY A 105 2.12 -7.53 -11.63
CA GLY A 105 2.37 -6.84 -12.91
C GLY A 105 1.19 -6.03 -13.46
N SER A 106 0.05 -5.95 -12.77
CA SER A 106 -1.15 -5.29 -13.29
C SER A 106 -2.07 -4.66 -12.24
N VAL A 107 -1.99 -5.04 -10.96
CA VAL A 107 -2.72 -4.33 -9.91
C VAL A 107 -1.91 -3.12 -9.51
N VAL A 108 -2.45 -1.93 -9.73
CA VAL A 108 -1.76 -0.67 -9.43
C VAL A 108 -2.43 -0.05 -8.22
N THR A 109 -1.64 0.25 -7.19
CA THR A 109 -2.08 1.00 -6.01
C THR A 109 -1.31 2.31 -5.93
N ILE A 110 -2.03 3.43 -5.89
CA ILE A 110 -1.50 4.78 -5.76
C ILE A 110 -1.95 5.35 -4.42
N ASN A 111 -1.01 5.88 -3.65
CA ASN A 111 -1.26 6.62 -2.42
C ASN A 111 -0.81 8.06 -2.61
N LEU A 112 -1.72 9.03 -2.50
CA LEU A 112 -1.40 10.46 -2.60
C LEU A 112 -1.68 11.19 -1.28
N PRO A 113 -0.82 12.11 -0.84
CA PRO A 113 -1.15 12.99 0.28
C PRO A 113 -2.51 13.66 0.07
N LYS A 114 -3.31 13.80 1.14
CA LYS A 114 -4.64 14.44 1.06
C LYS A 114 -4.60 15.88 0.52
N ASP A 115 -3.46 16.55 0.68
CA ASP A 115 -3.18 17.91 0.22
C ASP A 115 -2.43 17.95 -1.12
N SER A 116 -2.23 16.82 -1.78
CA SER A 116 -1.57 16.75 -3.08
C SER A 116 -2.34 17.53 -4.14
N THR A 117 -1.61 18.29 -4.96
CA THR A 117 -2.17 19.01 -6.11
C THR A 117 -2.29 18.14 -7.37
N LEU A 118 -1.77 16.91 -7.33
CA LEU A 118 -1.82 15.98 -8.46
C LEU A 118 -3.24 15.46 -8.65
N ASN A 119 -3.81 15.67 -9.85
CA ASN A 119 -5.12 15.16 -10.20
C ASN A 119 -5.00 13.85 -11.00
N LEU A 120 -5.29 12.73 -10.34
CA LEU A 120 -5.24 11.40 -10.96
C LEU A 120 -6.25 11.21 -12.09
N ASP A 121 -7.42 11.85 -12.03
CA ASP A 121 -8.42 11.71 -13.09
C ASP A 121 -7.95 12.35 -14.40
N ILE A 122 -7.23 13.47 -14.32
CA ILE A 122 -6.58 14.10 -15.49
C ILE A 122 -5.48 13.18 -16.01
N LEU A 123 -4.66 12.65 -15.10
CA LEU A 123 -3.58 11.71 -15.39
C LEU A 123 -4.07 10.49 -16.19
N PHE A 124 -5.17 9.89 -15.72
CA PHE A 124 -5.76 8.70 -16.32
C PHE A 124 -6.34 8.99 -17.70
N LYS A 125 -6.99 10.15 -17.87
CA LYS A 125 -7.50 10.58 -19.18
C LYS A 125 -6.40 10.76 -20.23
N GLU A 126 -5.25 11.31 -19.87
CA GLU A 126 -4.14 11.53 -20.80
C GLU A 126 -3.61 10.21 -21.43
N ILE A 127 -3.80 9.09 -20.73
CA ILE A 127 -3.37 7.75 -21.18
C ILE A 127 -4.51 6.86 -21.64
N GLY A 128 -5.73 7.41 -21.75
CA GLY A 128 -6.91 6.66 -22.17
C GLY A 128 -7.42 5.66 -21.13
N LEU A 129 -7.04 5.81 -19.86
CA LEU A 129 -7.65 5.11 -18.73
C LEU A 129 -8.95 5.82 -18.36
N ASN A 130 -10.06 5.09 -18.41
CA ASN A 130 -11.40 5.59 -18.08
C ASN A 130 -11.90 4.79 -16.86
N ILE A 131 -11.55 5.28 -15.67
CA ILE A 131 -11.82 4.67 -14.35
C ILE A 131 -12.32 5.73 -13.38
#